data_AF-A0A374TJP9-F1
#
_entry.id   AF-A0A374TJP9-F1
#
_cell.length_a   1.000
_cell.length_b   1.000
_cell.length_c   1.000
_cell.angle_alpha   90.00
_cell.angle_beta   90.00
_cell.angle_gamma   90.00
#
_symmetry.space_group_name_H-M   'P 1'
#
loop_
_entity.id
_entity.type
_entity.pdbx_description
1 polymer ?
#
loop_
_entity_poly.entity_id
_entity_poly.type
_entity_poly.pdbx_seq_one_letter_code
_entity_poly.pdbx_strand_id
1 'polypeptide(L)'
;MRAGDFVGAKIYRKPTEDKRTKKDGTPRSPKKLGKIHFPVFTPGGTRVVGFMVRQSDIAGMIERPDRFVALDAIGVYEGAIAVDDVKDTYDAAAAKRLDINLDDCIIWVGMDVRTESGDVVGYCSDVEFKPRSGIVQSFYVTAGAASSVLVGDTQVPPTMLRGYENGAMVVSDEVKSLGYSGGAAAKAAEASVVVGDKVKKGAKVLDDKGSVAVDKGSRALGKQLGKTRGMFKAFKDEYQKASGGSSKATK
;
A
#
# COMPACT_ATOMS: atom_id res chain seq x y z
N MET A 1 12.41 1.31 -4.79
CA MET A 1 11.83 1.01 -3.45
C MET A 1 10.43 0.48 -3.66
N ARG A 2 10.05 -0.55 -2.92
CA ARG A 2 8.76 -1.21 -3.11
C ARG A 2 7.71 -0.62 -2.19
N ALA A 3 6.45 -0.61 -2.63
CA ALA A 3 5.34 -0.20 -1.79
C ALA A 3 5.18 -1.15 -0.59
N GLY A 4 5.41 -2.45 -0.81
CA GLY A 4 5.44 -3.47 0.23
C GLY A 4 6.41 -3.19 1.38
N ASP A 5 7.52 -2.47 1.13
CA ASP A 5 8.49 -2.10 2.17
C ASP A 5 7.89 -1.20 3.27
N PHE A 6 6.80 -0.48 2.95
CA PHE A 6 6.08 0.37 3.89
C PHE A 6 4.89 -0.32 4.54
N VAL A 7 4.29 -1.31 3.88
CA VAL A 7 3.05 -1.95 4.35
C VAL A 7 3.28 -2.61 5.71
N GLY A 8 2.39 -2.35 6.66
CA GLY A 8 2.48 -2.80 8.05
C GLY A 8 3.39 -1.96 8.95
N ALA A 9 4.23 -1.09 8.38
CA ALA A 9 5.12 -0.23 9.14
C ALA A 9 4.31 0.78 10.00
N LYS A 10 4.80 1.03 11.22
CA LYS A 10 4.18 2.01 12.11
C LYS A 10 4.50 3.42 11.63
N ILE A 11 3.46 4.24 11.51
CA ILE A 11 3.58 5.66 11.18
C ILE A 11 3.12 6.50 12.36
N TYR A 12 3.81 7.62 12.59
CA TYR A 12 3.63 8.48 13.74
C TYR A 12 3.35 9.94 13.35
N ARG A 13 2.79 10.69 14.29
CA ARG A 13 2.58 12.13 14.24
C ARG A 13 3.70 12.82 15.00
N LYS A 14 4.42 13.72 14.33
CA LYS A 14 5.41 14.59 14.95
C LYS A 14 4.69 15.51 15.96
N PRO A 15 5.29 15.81 17.11
CA PRO A 15 4.84 16.93 17.92
C PRO A 15 4.83 18.21 17.08
N THR A 16 3.93 19.14 17.41
CA THR A 16 3.98 20.50 16.85
C THR A 16 5.35 21.11 17.10
N GLU A 17 5.80 21.98 16.22
CA GLU A 17 7.18 22.47 16.20
C GLU A 17 7.62 23.08 17.54
N ASP A 18 6.74 23.88 18.15
CA ASP A 18 6.89 24.49 19.49
C ASP A 18 7.01 23.47 20.64
N LYS A 19 6.63 22.21 20.40
CA LYS A 19 6.59 21.13 21.38
C LYS A 19 7.55 20.00 21.06
N ARG A 20 8.44 20.15 20.08
CA ARG A 20 9.42 19.10 19.74
C ARG A 20 10.46 18.91 20.83
N THR A 21 10.75 19.93 21.63
CA THR A 21 11.72 19.85 22.72
C THR A 21 11.01 19.79 24.08
N LYS A 22 11.50 18.94 24.98
CA LYS A 22 11.06 18.90 26.38
C LYS A 22 11.72 20.02 27.19
N LYS A 23 11.26 20.21 28.43
CA LYS A 23 11.89 21.16 29.37
C LYS A 23 13.34 20.80 29.69
N ASP A 24 13.71 19.54 29.56
CA ASP A 24 15.06 19.01 29.79
C ASP A 24 15.97 19.10 28.54
N GLY A 25 15.52 19.72 27.45
CA GLY A 25 16.30 19.84 26.20
C GLY A 25 16.25 18.61 25.28
N THR A 26 15.67 17.49 25.71
CA THR A 26 15.57 16.28 24.87
C THR A 26 14.41 16.35 23.87
N PRO A 27 14.52 15.67 22.71
CA PRO A 27 13.39 15.57 21.78
C PRO A 27 12.19 14.82 22.38
N ARG A 28 11.00 15.27 22.01
CA ARG A 28 9.75 14.56 22.30
C ARG A 28 9.51 13.48 21.28
N SER A 29 9.19 12.28 21.78
CA SER A 29 8.80 11.15 20.95
C SER A 29 7.50 11.45 20.18
N PRO A 30 7.38 10.95 18.94
CA PRO A 30 6.18 11.15 18.14
C PRO A 30 5.04 10.24 18.65
N LYS A 31 3.79 10.64 18.38
CA LYS A 31 2.60 9.89 18.80
C LYS A 31 2.14 8.94 17.71
N LYS A 32 1.78 7.69 18.05
CA LYS A 32 1.34 6.72 17.04
C LYS A 32 0.12 7.26 16.27
N LEU A 33 0.19 7.20 14.95
CA LEU A 33 -0.94 7.46 14.05
C LEU A 33 -1.63 6.13 13.72
N GLY A 34 -0.86 5.15 13.27
CA GLY A 34 -1.42 3.89 12.78
C GLY A 34 -0.35 2.96 12.19
N LYS A 35 -0.78 2.11 11.28
CA LYS A 35 0.09 1.30 10.41
C LYS A 35 -0.24 1.59 8.95
N ILE A 36 0.78 1.70 8.11
CA ILE A 36 0.62 1.84 6.67
C ILE A 36 -0.05 0.56 6.13
N HIS A 37 -1.01 0.72 5.23
CA HIS A 37 -1.85 -0.38 4.74
C HIS A 37 -1.72 -0.57 3.23
N PHE A 38 -2.26 0.34 2.43
CA PHE A 38 -2.22 0.21 0.96
C PHE A 38 -1.64 1.46 0.29
N PRO A 39 -0.78 1.31 -0.74
CA PRO A 39 -0.40 2.43 -1.58
C PRO A 39 -1.60 2.91 -2.41
N VAL A 40 -1.74 4.24 -2.49
CA VAL A 40 -2.78 4.90 -3.28
C VAL A 40 -2.13 5.51 -4.51
N PHE A 41 -2.67 5.20 -5.68
CA PHE A 41 -2.18 5.65 -6.97
C PHE A 41 -3.10 6.71 -7.56
N THR A 42 -2.54 7.63 -8.35
CA THR A 42 -3.31 8.48 -9.27
C THR A 42 -4.25 7.66 -10.15
N PRO A 43 -5.30 8.26 -10.76
CA PRO A 43 -6.25 7.53 -11.59
C PRO A 43 -5.62 6.78 -12.77
N GLY A 44 -4.52 7.32 -13.33
CA GLY A 44 -3.74 6.66 -14.38
C GLY A 44 -2.85 5.53 -13.88
N GLY A 45 -2.77 5.30 -12.56
CA GLY A 45 -2.05 4.20 -11.95
C GLY A 45 -0.52 4.32 -11.93
N THR A 46 0.06 5.34 -12.56
CA THR A 46 1.52 5.46 -12.79
C THR A 46 2.26 6.28 -11.73
N ARG A 47 1.56 6.77 -10.70
CA ARG A 47 2.16 7.53 -9.61
C ARG A 47 1.49 7.21 -8.28
N VAL A 48 2.28 6.84 -7.27
CA VAL A 48 1.87 6.75 -5.86
C VAL A 48 1.76 8.16 -5.29
N VAL A 49 0.60 8.49 -4.72
CA VAL A 49 0.31 9.81 -4.13
C VAL A 49 0.27 9.78 -2.61
N GLY A 50 0.18 8.60 -2.02
CA GLY A 50 0.15 8.41 -0.58
C GLY A 50 -0.20 6.98 -0.21
N PHE A 51 -0.58 6.79 1.04
CA PHE A 51 -0.97 5.49 1.57
C PHE A 51 -2.25 5.60 2.39
N MET A 52 -3.07 4.57 2.32
CA MET A 52 -4.06 4.29 3.35
C MET A 52 -3.34 3.85 4.62
N VAL A 53 -3.71 4.44 5.75
CA VAL A 53 -3.16 4.15 7.06
C VAL A 53 -4.29 3.67 7.96
N ARG A 54 -4.16 2.43 8.43
CA ARG A 54 -5.04 1.87 9.44
C ARG A 54 -4.77 2.57 10.77
N GLN A 55 -5.73 3.39 11.19
CA GLN A 55 -5.62 4.17 12.41
C GLN A 55 -5.63 3.24 13.63
N SER A 56 -5.06 3.71 14.74
CA SER A 56 -5.22 2.98 16.01
C SER A 56 -6.67 3.08 16.49
N ASP A 57 -7.24 1.95 16.90
CA ASP A 57 -8.63 1.85 17.37
C ASP A 57 -8.88 2.71 18.61
N ILE A 58 -10.11 3.22 18.76
CA ILE A 58 -10.49 3.99 19.94
C ILE A 58 -10.60 3.02 21.12
N ALA A 59 -9.80 3.28 22.16
CA ALA A 59 -9.68 2.42 23.34
C ALA A 59 -9.40 0.93 23.01
N GLY A 60 -8.86 0.63 21.83
CA GLY A 60 -8.63 -0.76 21.37
C GLY A 60 -9.90 -1.54 21.03
N MET A 61 -11.07 -0.91 21.05
CA MET A 61 -12.37 -1.59 20.89
C MET A 61 -13.14 -1.13 19.65
N ILE A 62 -13.02 0.15 19.26
CA ILE A 62 -13.78 0.70 18.13
C ILE A 62 -12.82 0.90 16.97
N GLU A 63 -12.98 0.08 15.93
CA GLU A 63 -12.20 0.17 14.70
C GLU A 63 -12.38 1.55 14.07
N ARG A 64 -11.26 2.21 13.77
CA ARG A 64 -11.27 3.47 13.04
C ARG A 64 -11.03 3.17 11.57
N PRO A 65 -11.77 3.83 10.66
CA PRO A 65 -11.56 3.59 9.25
C PRO A 65 -10.19 4.13 8.83
N ASP A 66 -9.66 3.57 7.74
CA ASP A 66 -8.35 3.97 7.23
C ASP A 66 -8.33 5.44 6.83
N ARG A 67 -7.19 6.08 7.06
CA ARG A 67 -6.95 7.49 6.70
C ARG A 67 -5.97 7.58 5.55
N PHE A 68 -6.24 8.42 4.57
CA PHE A 68 -5.26 8.74 3.54
C PHE A 68 -4.17 9.66 4.11
N VAL A 69 -2.91 9.29 3.88
CA VAL A 69 -1.72 10.08 4.22
C VAL A 69 -0.92 10.35 2.95
N ALA A 70 -0.70 11.63 2.64
CA ALA A 70 0.05 12.04 1.46
C ALA A 70 1.51 11.59 1.50
N LEU A 71 2.03 11.09 0.37
CA LEU A 71 3.40 10.58 0.25
C LEU A 71 4.43 11.66 0.58
N ASP A 72 4.20 12.88 0.10
CA ASP A 72 5.13 14.01 0.26
C ASP A 72 5.18 14.57 1.69
N ALA A 73 4.24 14.19 2.55
CA ALA A 73 4.25 14.52 3.97
C ALA A 73 4.98 13.45 4.82
N ILE A 74 5.30 12.29 4.26
CA ILE A 74 5.98 11.20 4.96
C ILE A 74 7.48 11.49 5.02
N GLY A 75 8.03 11.49 6.23
CA GLY A 75 9.46 11.60 6.46
C GLY A 75 9.89 10.76 7.66
N VAL A 76 11.06 11.10 8.20
CA VAL A 76 11.63 10.47 9.40
C VAL A 76 11.70 11.53 10.51
N TYR A 77 11.32 11.15 11.73
CA TYR A 77 11.48 11.96 12.93
C TYR A 77 11.86 11.05 14.10
N GLU A 78 12.96 11.36 14.78
CA GLU A 78 13.49 10.55 15.89
C GLU A 78 13.60 9.05 15.53
N GLY A 79 14.08 8.76 14.32
CA GLY A 79 14.26 7.39 13.82
C GLY A 79 12.97 6.65 13.41
N ALA A 80 11.81 7.31 13.45
CA ALA A 80 10.53 6.71 13.09
C ALA A 80 9.92 7.35 11.83
N ILE A 81 9.19 6.56 11.04
CA ILE A 81 8.37 7.07 9.93
C ILE A 81 7.29 7.98 10.51
N ALA A 82 7.30 9.24 10.14
CA ALA A 82 6.44 10.24 10.75
C ALA A 82 5.98 11.32 9.77
N VAL A 83 4.85 11.92 10.10
CA VAL A 83 4.24 13.04 9.38
C VAL A 83 4.02 14.21 10.32
N ASP A 84 3.98 15.41 9.78
CA ASP A 84 3.52 16.58 10.53
C ASP A 84 2.03 16.47 10.84
N ASP A 85 1.64 16.77 12.08
CA ASP A 85 0.26 16.69 12.57
C ASP A 85 -0.53 17.95 12.17
N VAL A 86 -0.61 18.19 10.86
CA VAL A 86 -1.35 19.29 10.25
C VAL A 86 -2.45 18.73 9.34
N LYS A 87 -3.52 19.51 9.15
CA LYS A 87 -4.71 19.06 8.42
C LYS A 87 -4.39 18.61 6.99
N ASP A 88 -3.48 19.32 6.33
CA ASP A 88 -3.16 19.16 4.91
C ASP A 88 -2.28 17.93 4.61
N THR A 89 -1.92 17.17 5.65
CA THR A 89 -1.30 15.85 5.58
C THR A 89 -2.31 14.75 5.21
N TYR A 90 -3.60 14.97 5.49
CA TYR A 90 -4.60 13.90 5.53
C TYR A 90 -5.79 14.11 4.58
N ASP A 91 -6.32 12.99 4.08
CA ASP A 91 -7.65 12.88 3.48
C ASP A 91 -7.95 13.98 2.44
N ALA A 92 -9.14 14.58 2.50
CA ALA A 92 -9.60 15.58 1.53
C ALA A 92 -8.73 16.85 1.51
N ALA A 93 -8.11 17.23 2.63
CA ALA A 93 -7.25 18.42 2.68
C ALA A 93 -5.94 18.17 1.92
N ALA A 94 -5.33 16.99 2.12
CA ALA A 94 -4.20 16.55 1.32
C ALA A 94 -4.55 16.39 -0.15
N ALA A 95 -5.70 15.76 -0.45
CA ALA A 95 -6.16 15.55 -1.82
C ALA A 95 -6.32 16.88 -2.57
N LYS A 96 -6.94 17.87 -1.93
CA LYS A 96 -7.08 19.22 -2.46
C LYS A 96 -5.72 19.90 -2.69
N ARG A 97 -4.78 19.75 -1.74
CA ARG A 97 -3.42 20.31 -1.85
C ARG A 97 -2.62 19.70 -3.01
N LEU A 98 -2.80 18.40 -3.23
CA LEU A 98 -2.12 17.64 -4.28
C LEU A 98 -2.81 17.71 -5.65
N ASP A 99 -3.94 18.40 -5.75
CA ASP A 99 -4.79 18.46 -6.95
C ASP A 99 -5.19 17.06 -7.45
N ILE A 100 -5.64 16.21 -6.52
CA ILE A 100 -6.13 14.86 -6.83
C ILE A 100 -7.56 14.65 -6.30
N ASN A 101 -8.30 13.81 -7.00
CA ASN A 101 -9.54 13.25 -6.48
C ASN A 101 -9.28 11.84 -5.93
N LEU A 102 -9.46 11.65 -4.62
CA LEU A 102 -9.26 10.34 -3.99
C LEU A 102 -10.25 9.28 -4.51
N ASP A 103 -11.46 9.69 -4.91
CA ASP A 103 -12.45 8.76 -5.46
C ASP A 103 -12.03 8.16 -6.81
N ASP A 104 -11.19 8.87 -7.57
CA ASP A 104 -10.63 8.38 -8.83
C ASP A 104 -9.31 7.63 -8.64
N CYS A 105 -8.73 7.68 -7.44
CA CYS A 105 -7.49 6.99 -7.13
C CYS A 105 -7.70 5.47 -7.02
N ILE A 106 -6.64 4.72 -7.26
CA ILE A 106 -6.68 3.25 -7.37
C ILE A 106 -5.72 2.63 -6.36
N ILE A 107 -6.03 1.42 -5.90
CA ILE A 107 -5.13 0.55 -5.15
C ILE A 107 -4.87 -0.68 -6.02
N TRP A 108 -3.65 -0.81 -6.55
CA TRP A 108 -3.30 -1.93 -7.43
C TRP A 108 -2.91 -3.20 -6.67
N VAL A 109 -2.28 -3.06 -5.51
CA VAL A 109 -1.78 -4.21 -4.74
C VAL A 109 -2.96 -5.11 -4.35
N GLY A 110 -2.85 -6.39 -4.69
CA GLY A 110 -3.90 -7.39 -4.50
C GLY A 110 -4.95 -7.45 -5.61
N MET A 111 -4.92 -6.53 -6.59
CA MET A 111 -5.86 -6.52 -7.72
C MET A 111 -5.47 -7.58 -8.76
N ASP A 112 -6.46 -8.26 -9.31
CA ASP A 112 -6.25 -9.20 -10.42
C ASP A 112 -5.72 -8.46 -11.65
N VAL A 113 -4.85 -9.13 -12.41
CA VAL A 113 -4.23 -8.60 -13.63
C VAL A 113 -4.68 -9.44 -14.81
N ARG A 114 -5.17 -8.77 -15.85
CA ARG A 114 -5.59 -9.38 -17.11
C ARG A 114 -4.97 -8.67 -18.29
N THR A 115 -4.80 -9.36 -19.40
CA THR A 115 -4.42 -8.70 -20.65
C THR A 115 -5.61 -7.98 -21.28
N GLU A 116 -5.36 -7.06 -22.20
CA GLU A 116 -6.39 -6.36 -22.98
C GLU A 116 -7.23 -7.32 -23.84
N SER A 117 -6.68 -8.47 -24.25
CA SER A 117 -7.45 -9.56 -24.87
C SER A 117 -8.28 -10.40 -23.89
N GLY A 118 -8.18 -10.14 -22.58
CA GLY A 118 -9.00 -10.77 -21.54
C GLY A 118 -8.36 -11.97 -20.83
N ASP A 119 -7.12 -12.34 -21.16
CA ASP A 119 -6.44 -13.47 -20.53
C ASP A 119 -6.03 -13.16 -19.10
N VAL A 120 -6.15 -14.15 -18.20
CA VAL A 120 -5.74 -14.01 -16.80
C VAL A 120 -4.23 -14.13 -16.69
N VAL A 121 -3.60 -13.09 -16.14
CA VAL A 121 -2.14 -13.07 -15.90
C VAL A 121 -1.84 -13.48 -14.45
N GLY A 122 -2.63 -12.97 -13.50
CA GLY A 122 -2.37 -13.18 -12.07
C GLY A 122 -2.97 -12.07 -11.23
N TYR A 123 -2.22 -11.57 -10.25
CA TYR A 123 -2.53 -10.36 -9.49
C TYR A 123 -1.29 -9.52 -9.23
N CYS A 124 -1.45 -8.21 -8.99
CA CYS A 124 -0.37 -7.31 -8.65
C CYS A 124 0.05 -7.55 -7.19
N SER A 125 1.24 -8.11 -6.97
CA SER A 125 1.79 -8.42 -5.64
C SER A 125 2.42 -7.19 -4.99
N ASP A 126 3.11 -6.37 -5.76
CA ASP A 126 3.85 -5.21 -5.27
C ASP A 126 4.10 -4.20 -6.40
N VAL A 127 4.59 -3.02 -6.05
CA VAL A 127 4.92 -1.95 -7.00
C VAL A 127 6.23 -1.29 -6.59
N GLU A 128 7.16 -1.15 -7.52
CA GLU A 128 8.33 -0.30 -7.34
C GLU A 128 8.04 1.13 -7.79
N PHE A 129 8.44 2.11 -6.97
CA PHE A 129 8.29 3.53 -7.27
C PHE A 129 9.47 4.35 -6.75
N LYS A 130 9.58 5.59 -7.23
CA LYS A 130 10.52 6.59 -6.75
C LYS A 130 9.95 7.27 -5.50
N PRO A 131 10.54 7.13 -4.29
CA PRO A 131 9.93 7.60 -3.04
C PRO A 131 9.59 9.10 -3.01
N ARG A 132 10.43 9.94 -3.63
CA ARG A 132 10.25 11.40 -3.61
C ARG A 132 9.17 11.89 -4.59
N SER A 133 9.12 11.32 -5.79
CA SER A 133 8.18 11.77 -6.82
C SER A 133 6.90 10.95 -6.87
N GLY A 134 6.91 9.75 -6.31
CA GLY A 134 5.82 8.78 -6.41
C GLY A 134 5.79 8.03 -7.75
N ILE A 135 6.66 8.34 -8.71
CA ILE A 135 6.61 7.76 -10.06
C ILE A 135 6.80 6.26 -9.98
N VAL A 136 5.84 5.50 -10.51
CA VAL A 136 5.90 4.04 -10.59
C VAL A 136 6.92 3.66 -11.66
N GLN A 137 7.78 2.72 -11.32
CA GLN A 137 8.84 2.20 -12.18
C GLN A 137 8.49 0.82 -12.71
N SER A 138 7.82 -0.02 -11.92
CA SER A 138 7.39 -1.36 -12.31
C SER A 138 6.31 -1.89 -11.38
N PHE A 139 5.40 -2.68 -11.95
CA PHE A 139 4.47 -3.52 -11.20
C PHE A 139 5.06 -4.93 -11.10
N TYR A 140 4.88 -5.57 -9.96
CA TYR A 140 5.18 -6.99 -9.80
C TYR A 140 3.87 -7.76 -9.87
N VAL A 141 3.81 -8.72 -10.79
CA VAL A 141 2.62 -9.54 -11.04
C VAL A 141 2.98 -10.99 -10.78
N THR A 142 2.12 -11.68 -10.03
CA THR A 142 2.31 -13.08 -9.72
C THR A 142 1.08 -13.91 -10.10
N ALA A 143 1.33 -15.11 -10.63
CA ALA A 143 0.29 -16.10 -10.89
C ALA A 143 -0.30 -16.69 -9.59
N GLY A 144 0.38 -16.53 -8.44
CA GLY A 144 -0.03 -17.08 -7.15
C GLY A 144 1.09 -17.05 -6.11
N ALA A 145 0.77 -16.90 -4.82
CA ALA A 145 1.79 -16.81 -3.75
C ALA A 145 2.73 -18.04 -3.67
N ALA A 146 2.22 -19.25 -3.94
CA ALA A 146 3.05 -20.45 -4.03
C ALA A 146 3.95 -20.44 -5.29
N SER A 147 3.53 -19.75 -6.35
CA SER A 147 4.26 -19.63 -7.62
C SER A 147 5.33 -18.55 -7.57
N SER A 148 5.10 -17.40 -6.91
CA SER A 148 6.13 -16.35 -6.73
C SER A 148 7.34 -16.84 -5.96
N VAL A 149 7.16 -17.68 -4.93
CA VAL A 149 8.27 -18.25 -4.16
C VAL A 149 9.17 -19.13 -5.04
N LEU A 150 8.57 -19.86 -5.98
CA LEU A 150 9.29 -20.80 -6.84
C LEU A 150 9.90 -20.12 -8.07
N VAL A 151 9.09 -19.35 -8.80
CA VAL A 151 9.40 -18.84 -10.15
C VAL A 151 9.72 -17.35 -10.13
N GLY A 152 9.28 -16.61 -9.10
CA GLY A 152 9.44 -15.16 -8.99
C GLY A 152 8.21 -14.42 -9.52
N ASP A 153 8.29 -13.10 -9.52
CA ASP A 153 7.22 -12.23 -10.05
C ASP A 153 7.59 -11.79 -11.47
N THR A 154 6.58 -11.54 -12.30
CA THR A 154 6.76 -10.86 -13.59
C THR A 154 6.84 -9.37 -13.34
N GLN A 155 7.93 -8.74 -13.76
CA GLN A 155 8.12 -7.30 -13.65
C GLN A 155 7.50 -6.60 -14.86
N VAL A 156 6.35 -5.96 -14.67
CA VAL A 156 5.58 -5.30 -15.73
C VAL A 156 5.88 -3.80 -15.72
N PRO A 157 6.42 -3.22 -16.81
CA PRO A 157 6.66 -1.79 -16.90
C PRO A 157 5.34 -1.00 -16.98
N PRO A 158 5.29 0.25 -16.49
CA PRO A 158 4.08 1.07 -16.52
C PRO A 158 3.54 1.37 -17.91
N THR A 159 4.39 1.31 -18.94
CA THR A 159 3.99 1.47 -20.36
C THR A 159 3.07 0.35 -20.86
N MET A 160 3.05 -0.80 -20.18
CA MET A 160 2.14 -1.91 -20.47
C MET A 160 0.80 -1.78 -19.75
N LEU A 161 0.65 -0.86 -18.79
CA LEU A 161 -0.64 -0.63 -18.12
C LEU A 161 -1.61 0.06 -19.09
N ARG A 162 -2.78 -0.55 -19.33
CA ARG A 162 -3.89 0.03 -20.11
C ARG A 162 -4.92 0.71 -19.23
N GLY A 163 -5.03 0.28 -17.97
CA GLY A 163 -5.84 0.95 -16.97
C GLY A 163 -6.59 -0.03 -16.09
N TYR A 164 -7.80 0.34 -15.72
CA TYR A 164 -8.69 -0.41 -14.85
C TYR A 164 -9.98 -0.74 -15.59
N GLU A 165 -10.36 -2.02 -15.57
CA GLU A 165 -11.62 -2.47 -16.12
C GLU A 165 -12.16 -3.66 -15.33
N ASN A 166 -13.46 -3.66 -15.03
CA ASN A 166 -14.17 -4.78 -14.40
C ASN A 166 -13.49 -5.35 -13.12
N GLY A 167 -12.88 -4.46 -12.31
CA GLY A 167 -12.21 -4.87 -11.07
C GLY A 167 -10.82 -5.49 -11.26
N ALA A 168 -10.20 -5.32 -12.43
CA ALA A 168 -8.87 -5.81 -12.76
C ALA A 168 -7.98 -4.70 -13.32
N MET A 169 -6.68 -4.84 -13.07
CA MET A 169 -5.64 -4.13 -13.80
C MET A 169 -5.56 -4.74 -15.20
N VAL A 170 -5.73 -3.90 -16.21
CA VAL A 170 -5.60 -4.30 -17.62
C VAL A 170 -4.21 -3.93 -18.10
N VAL A 171 -3.49 -4.89 -18.67
CA VAL A 171 -2.16 -4.71 -19.25
C VAL A 171 -2.14 -5.15 -20.72
N SER A 172 -1.15 -4.73 -21.48
CA SER A 172 -0.96 -5.18 -22.86
C SER A 172 -0.69 -6.68 -22.95
N ASP A 173 -1.04 -7.31 -24.07
CA ASP A 173 -0.75 -8.72 -24.31
C ASP A 173 0.75 -9.06 -24.31
N GLU A 174 1.61 -8.07 -24.57
CA GLU A 174 3.07 -8.16 -24.49
C GLU A 174 3.55 -8.68 -23.12
N VAL A 175 2.76 -8.53 -22.06
CA VAL A 175 3.11 -9.03 -20.72
C VAL A 175 3.41 -10.53 -20.73
N LYS A 176 2.81 -11.31 -21.64
CA LYS A 176 3.01 -12.75 -21.78
C LYS A 176 4.42 -13.12 -22.27
N SER A 177 5.11 -12.17 -22.91
CA SER A 177 6.49 -12.33 -23.37
C SER A 177 7.53 -12.01 -22.29
N LEU A 178 7.10 -11.42 -21.16
CA LEU A 178 8.00 -11.09 -20.07
C LEU A 178 8.37 -12.35 -19.26
N GLY A 179 9.67 -12.51 -19.02
CA GLY A 179 10.17 -13.56 -18.13
C GLY A 179 9.86 -13.26 -16.66
N TYR A 180 9.88 -14.31 -15.84
CA TYR A 180 9.81 -14.18 -14.40
C TYR A 180 11.15 -13.66 -13.84
N SER A 181 11.10 -12.90 -12.75
CA SER A 181 12.30 -12.30 -12.12
C SER A 181 13.26 -13.33 -11.50
N GLY A 182 12.92 -14.63 -11.52
CA GLY A 182 13.64 -15.68 -10.82
C GLY A 182 13.29 -15.69 -9.32
N GLY A 183 12.53 -16.69 -8.88
CA GLY A 183 12.09 -16.86 -7.49
C GLY A 183 13.22 -17.31 -6.56
N ALA A 184 12.87 -17.67 -5.32
CA ALA A 184 13.82 -18.16 -4.33
C ALA A 184 14.58 -19.41 -4.82
N ALA A 185 14.03 -20.19 -5.77
CA ALA A 185 14.73 -21.30 -6.41
C ALA A 185 15.85 -20.84 -7.37
N ALA A 186 15.66 -19.75 -8.12
CA ALA A 186 16.69 -19.18 -8.97
C ALA A 186 17.81 -18.53 -8.12
N LYS A 187 17.44 -17.80 -7.06
CA LYS A 187 18.41 -17.24 -6.10
C LYS A 187 19.09 -18.32 -5.25
N ALA A 188 18.40 -19.40 -4.90
CA ALA A 188 19.00 -20.54 -4.21
C ALA A 188 19.92 -21.34 -5.13
N ALA A 189 19.66 -21.41 -6.45
CA ALA A 189 20.61 -22.00 -7.39
C ALA A 189 21.90 -21.17 -7.54
N GLU A 190 21.79 -19.84 -7.51
CA GLU A 190 22.95 -18.93 -7.45
C GLU A 190 23.69 -19.01 -6.10
N ALA A 191 22.96 -19.21 -5.00
CA ALA A 191 23.53 -19.29 -3.64
C ALA A 191 23.97 -20.70 -3.21
N SER A 192 23.46 -21.78 -3.85
CA SER A 192 23.74 -23.19 -3.47
C SER A 192 25.16 -23.65 -3.80
N VAL A 193 25.96 -22.80 -4.43
CA VAL A 193 27.41 -23.01 -4.51
C VAL A 193 28.09 -22.79 -3.15
N VAL A 194 27.42 -22.14 -2.19
CA VAL A 194 28.00 -21.79 -0.88
C VAL A 194 27.11 -22.27 0.27
N VAL A 195 27.51 -23.42 0.84
CA VAL A 195 27.22 -23.91 2.21
C VAL A 195 25.92 -24.71 2.44
N GLY A 196 26.06 -26.04 2.37
CA GLY A 196 26.19 -26.88 3.57
C GLY A 196 24.95 -27.13 4.46
N ASP A 197 24.44 -28.36 4.40
CA ASP A 197 23.42 -28.97 5.25
C ASP A 197 23.56 -28.67 6.75
N LYS A 198 22.54 -28.02 7.34
CA LYS A 198 21.86 -28.44 8.57
C LYS A 198 20.86 -27.37 9.05
N VAL A 199 19.76 -27.85 9.64
CA VAL A 199 18.68 -27.10 10.31
C VAL A 199 17.60 -26.54 9.37
N LYS A 200 16.48 -27.25 9.22
CA LYS A 200 15.11 -26.69 9.00
C LYS A 200 14.07 -27.79 8.72
N LYS A 201 13.45 -28.34 9.77
CA LYS A 201 12.16 -29.05 9.64
C LYS A 201 11.04 -28.55 10.58
N GLY A 202 11.33 -27.67 11.55
CA GLY A 202 10.33 -27.15 12.49
C GLY A 202 9.71 -25.78 12.16
N ALA A 203 10.38 -24.92 11.39
CA ALA A 203 9.96 -23.53 11.17
C ALA A 203 9.16 -23.28 9.87
N LYS A 204 9.21 -24.21 8.92
CA LYS A 204 8.69 -23.99 7.54
C LYS A 204 7.16 -24.02 7.46
N VAL A 205 6.52 -24.90 8.25
CA VAL A 205 5.06 -25.13 8.15
C VAL A 205 4.22 -24.02 8.81
N LEU A 206 4.78 -23.32 9.80
CA LEU A 206 4.11 -22.19 10.46
C LEU A 206 4.22 -20.89 9.64
N ASP A 207 5.36 -20.66 8.98
CA ASP A 207 5.58 -19.48 8.15
C ASP A 207 4.78 -19.55 6.84
N ASP A 208 4.76 -20.71 6.17
CA ASP A 208 4.02 -20.90 4.91
C ASP A 208 2.50 -20.74 5.10
N LYS A 209 1.93 -21.29 6.18
CA LYS A 209 0.49 -21.16 6.46
C LYS A 209 0.11 -19.76 6.95
N GLY A 210 0.97 -19.13 7.75
CA GLY A 210 0.78 -17.76 8.22
C GLY A 210 0.86 -16.74 7.08
N SER A 211 1.87 -16.86 6.23
CA SER A 211 2.07 -16.03 5.04
C SER A 211 0.91 -16.19 4.04
N VAL A 212 0.51 -17.42 3.72
CA VAL A 212 -0.64 -17.68 2.82
C VAL A 212 -1.95 -17.11 3.38
N ALA A 213 -2.15 -17.11 4.70
CA ALA A 213 -3.34 -16.53 5.33
C ALA A 213 -3.32 -14.99 5.29
N VAL A 214 -2.17 -14.37 5.59
CA VAL A 214 -1.96 -12.92 5.51
C VAL A 214 -2.11 -12.42 4.07
N ASP A 215 -1.60 -13.16 3.08
CA ASP A 215 -1.71 -12.83 1.66
C ASP A 215 -3.14 -12.97 1.14
N LYS A 216 -3.86 -14.03 1.54
CA LYS A 216 -5.28 -14.17 1.18
C LYS A 216 -6.11 -13.04 1.76
N GLY A 217 -5.85 -12.64 3.01
CA GLY A 217 -6.50 -11.49 3.64
C GLY A 217 -6.19 -10.18 2.92
N SER A 218 -4.91 -9.92 2.67
CA SER A 218 -4.43 -8.71 1.99
C SER A 218 -4.91 -8.63 0.54
N ARG A 219 -4.99 -9.77 -0.17
CA ARG A 219 -5.53 -9.86 -1.52
C ARG A 219 -7.04 -9.69 -1.55
N ALA A 220 -7.79 -10.35 -0.67
CA ALA A 220 -9.24 -10.19 -0.61
C ALA A 220 -9.61 -8.74 -0.32
N LEU A 221 -8.88 -8.11 0.59
CA LEU A 221 -9.04 -6.70 0.94
C LEU A 221 -8.58 -5.76 -0.18
N GLY A 222 -7.42 -6.00 -0.80
CA GLY A 222 -6.92 -5.24 -1.94
C GLY A 222 -7.87 -5.32 -3.15
N LYS A 223 -8.45 -6.50 -3.42
CA LYS A 223 -9.48 -6.68 -4.45
C LYS A 223 -10.79 -5.98 -4.10
N GLN A 224 -11.19 -5.96 -2.83
CA GLN A 224 -12.39 -5.25 -2.38
C GLN A 224 -12.20 -3.73 -2.49
N LEU A 225 -11.05 -3.21 -2.06
CA LEU A 225 -10.71 -1.78 -2.16
C LEU A 225 -10.46 -1.34 -3.61
N GLY A 226 -9.85 -2.19 -4.43
CA GLY A 226 -9.65 -1.94 -5.85
C GLY A 226 -10.95 -1.92 -6.67
N LYS A 227 -12.01 -2.59 -6.18
CA LYS A 227 -13.35 -2.54 -6.77
C LYS A 227 -14.11 -1.26 -6.43
N THR A 228 -13.66 -0.50 -5.44
CA THR A 228 -14.43 0.62 -4.87
C THR A 228 -13.86 1.98 -5.26
N ARG A 229 -13.55 2.17 -6.56
CA ARG A 229 -13.40 3.53 -7.12
C ARG A 229 -14.66 4.34 -6.72
N GLY A 230 -14.52 5.35 -5.85
CA GLY A 230 -15.63 6.06 -5.20
C GLY A 230 -15.92 5.77 -3.70
N MET A 231 -15.16 4.91 -3.01
CA MET A 231 -15.37 4.61 -1.57
C MET A 231 -14.99 5.79 -0.65
N PHE A 232 -14.13 6.70 -1.10
CA PHE A 232 -13.67 7.83 -0.29
C PHE A 232 -14.79 8.85 -0.02
N LYS A 233 -15.76 8.95 -0.94
CA LYS A 233 -17.01 9.69 -0.73
C LYS A 233 -17.89 9.07 0.35
N ALA A 234 -18.10 7.75 0.32
CA ALA A 234 -18.85 7.04 1.37
C ALA A 234 -18.17 7.17 2.75
N PHE A 235 -16.83 7.14 2.78
CA PHE A 235 -16.03 7.42 3.98
C PHE A 235 -16.21 8.85 4.51
N LYS A 236 -16.24 9.84 3.62
CA LYS A 236 -16.50 11.24 4.00
C LYS A 236 -17.89 11.40 4.60
N ASP A 237 -18.90 10.79 3.99
CA ASP A 237 -20.29 10.88 4.44
C ASP A 237 -20.47 10.21 5.82
N GLU A 238 -19.80 9.08 6.05
CA GLU A 238 -19.82 8.37 7.34
C GLU A 238 -18.98 9.07 8.43
N TYR A 239 -17.83 9.66 8.07
CA TYR A 239 -17.06 10.51 8.96
C TYR A 239 -17.81 11.79 9.35
N GLN A 240 -18.52 12.44 8.42
CA GLN A 240 -19.35 13.61 8.73
C GLN A 240 -20.54 13.25 9.63
N LYS A 241 -21.15 12.09 9.39
CA LYS A 241 -22.20 11.52 10.23
C LYS A 241 -21.71 11.19 11.64
N ALA A 242 -20.51 10.61 11.77
CA ALA A 242 -19.88 10.27 13.05
C ALA A 242 -19.26 11.47 13.79
N SER A 243 -18.86 12.53 13.07
CA SER A 243 -18.30 13.76 13.65
C SER A 243 -19.36 14.82 14.02
N GLY A 244 -20.65 14.46 13.95
CA GLY A 244 -21.74 15.31 14.44
C GLY A 244 -22.04 16.54 13.59
N GLY A 245 -21.74 16.49 12.29
CA GLY A 245 -22.07 17.56 11.34
C GLY A 245 -23.58 17.67 11.08
N SER A 246 -24.33 18.15 12.06
CA SER A 246 -25.70 18.63 11.83
C SER A 246 -25.62 19.87 10.95
N SER A 247 -25.90 19.71 9.65
CA SER A 247 -26.29 20.86 8.85
C SER A 247 -27.66 21.32 9.37
N LYS A 248 -27.65 22.37 10.20
CA LYS A 248 -28.86 23.17 10.40
C LYS A 248 -29.17 23.83 9.07
N ALA A 249 -30.05 23.19 8.30
CA ALA A 249 -30.84 23.88 7.30
C ALA A 249 -31.56 25.05 8.00
N THR A 250 -31.19 26.27 7.63
CA THR A 250 -32.00 27.46 7.94
C THR A 250 -32.51 27.98 6.61
N LYS A 251 -33.82 28.20 6.59
CA LYS A 251 -34.66 28.63 5.47
C LYS A 251 -34.10 29.79 4.67
#